data_AF-A0A2V5RIN7-F1
#
_entry.id   AF-A0A2V5RIN7-F1
#
_cell.length_a   1.000
_cell.length_b   1.000
_cell.length_c   1.000
_cell.angle_alpha   90.00
_cell.angle_beta   90.00
_cell.angle_gamma   90.00
#
_symmetry.space_group_name_H-M   'P 1'
#
loop_
_entity.id
_entity.type
_entity.pdbx_description
1 polymer ?
#
loop_
_entity_poly.entity_id
_entity_poly.type
_entity_poly.pdbx_seq_one_letter_code
_entity_poly.pdbx_strand_id
1 'polypeptide(L)'
;MPDEIPLSPPPVPQPLPRTAPAAIWSLVLAILSFFCGWLITAIPAVICGHIARSKIRKSGGALGGKGIATAGLILGYIALVLGIMGIPLLVSMIQSDRERLHRLATERKAIASDDGKIWVTVTGMWTKMPELNKQASLQVGYKSKEMYLIVITDAKADVTDLTFEKHHQLTRDRMLQKMKNASATEPVPLTIDGHAALQDEISGTEKGTNVIFLHTTVDDGDQFQQILAWTLKSRWQQQHELLREITRTFRSEK
;
A
#
# COMPACT_ATOMS: atom_id res chain seq x y z
N MET A 1 57.74 60.27 -61.75
CA MET A 1 57.55 59.29 -60.66
C MET A 1 56.06 59.03 -60.55
N PRO A 2 55.55 57.83 -60.81
CA PRO A 2 54.19 57.47 -60.46
C PRO A 2 54.09 57.18 -58.96
N ASP A 3 53.05 57.72 -58.32
CA ASP A 3 52.73 57.61 -56.89
C ASP A 3 52.54 56.16 -56.43
N GLU A 4 53.22 55.77 -55.36
CA GLU A 4 53.02 54.48 -54.68
C GLU A 4 51.77 54.54 -53.79
N ILE A 5 50.78 53.70 -54.08
CA ILE A 5 49.59 53.51 -53.25
C ILE A 5 49.99 52.72 -51.98
N PRO A 6 49.75 53.22 -50.75
CA PRO A 6 50.10 52.47 -49.55
C PRO A 6 49.19 51.25 -49.41
N LEU A 7 49.79 50.05 -49.42
CA LEU A 7 49.10 48.79 -49.17
C LEU A 7 48.63 48.73 -47.71
N SER A 8 47.31 48.66 -47.51
CA SER A 8 46.70 48.40 -46.20
C SER A 8 47.05 46.98 -45.71
N PRO A 9 47.42 46.80 -44.43
CA PRO A 9 47.79 45.50 -43.90
C PRO A 9 46.61 44.50 -43.89
N PRO A 10 46.88 43.19 -44.06
CA PRO A 10 45.83 42.17 -44.12
C PRO A 10 45.07 42.05 -42.78
N PRO A 11 43.76 41.70 -42.79
CA PRO A 11 43.00 41.48 -41.56
C PRO A 11 43.56 40.29 -40.79
N VAL A 12 43.92 40.50 -39.52
CA VAL A 12 44.39 39.42 -38.64
C VAL A 12 43.20 38.54 -38.25
N PRO A 13 43.24 37.20 -38.48
CA PRO A 13 42.17 36.30 -38.04
C PRO A 13 42.04 36.31 -36.52
N GLN A 14 40.86 36.68 -36.00
CA GLN A 14 40.59 36.60 -34.56
C GLN A 14 40.21 35.15 -34.18
N PRO A 15 40.84 34.55 -33.15
CA PRO A 15 40.50 33.20 -32.72
C PRO A 15 39.08 33.17 -32.14
N LEU A 16 38.24 32.29 -32.68
CA LEU A 16 36.89 32.03 -32.17
C LEU A 16 36.95 31.60 -30.69
N PRO A 17 36.12 32.20 -29.79
CA PRO A 17 36.12 31.82 -28.38
C PRO A 17 35.71 30.35 -28.21
N ARG A 18 36.66 29.49 -27.79
CA ARG A 18 36.37 28.10 -27.44
C ARG A 18 35.62 28.06 -26.11
N THR A 19 34.39 27.55 -26.11
CA THR A 19 33.63 27.27 -24.89
C THR A 19 34.36 26.24 -24.04
N ALA A 20 34.61 26.56 -22.76
CA ALA A 20 35.33 25.67 -21.86
C ALA A 20 34.53 24.35 -21.64
N PRO A 21 35.14 23.17 -21.86
CA PRO A 21 34.48 21.87 -21.63
C PRO A 21 33.90 21.70 -20.22
N ALA A 22 34.48 22.41 -19.24
CA ALA A 22 33.99 22.46 -17.87
C ALA A 22 32.55 23.01 -17.73
N ALA A 23 32.12 23.92 -18.61
CA ALA A 23 30.75 24.44 -18.60
C ALA A 23 29.74 23.37 -19.06
N ILE A 24 30.10 22.60 -20.09
CA ILE A 24 29.30 21.48 -20.60
C ILE A 24 29.21 20.38 -19.54
N TRP A 25 30.33 20.02 -18.92
CA TRP A 25 30.35 19.03 -17.84
C TRP A 25 29.53 19.48 -16.61
N SER A 26 29.52 20.77 -16.27
CA SER A 26 28.68 21.29 -15.17
C SER A 26 27.18 21.18 -15.48
N LEU A 27 26.79 21.36 -16.73
CA LEU A 27 25.40 21.22 -17.17
C LEU A 27 24.96 19.75 -17.17
N VAL A 28 25.82 18.86 -17.65
CA VAL A 28 25.57 17.42 -17.67
C VAL A 28 25.51 16.85 -16.24
N LEU A 29 26.40 17.27 -15.36
CA LEU A 29 26.36 16.91 -13.94
C LEU A 29 25.11 17.47 -13.23
N ALA A 30 24.67 18.68 -13.57
CA ALA A 30 23.43 19.27 -13.03
C ALA A 30 22.17 18.48 -13.43
N ILE A 31 22.12 17.98 -14.66
CA ILE A 31 21.01 17.15 -15.15
C ILE A 31 21.05 15.76 -14.50
N LEU A 32 22.23 15.15 -14.37
CA LEU A 32 22.41 13.84 -13.71
C LEU A 32 22.12 13.87 -12.20
N SER A 33 22.44 14.99 -11.52
CA SER A 33 22.20 15.17 -10.08
C SER A 33 20.71 15.31 -9.74
N PHE A 34 19.90 15.78 -10.68
CA PHE A 34 18.44 15.78 -10.58
C PHE A 34 17.85 14.36 -10.53
N PHE A 35 18.52 13.37 -11.12
CA PHE A 35 17.97 12.01 -11.31
C PHE A 35 18.56 10.91 -10.41
N CYS A 36 19.77 11.07 -9.84
CA CYS A 36 20.48 9.93 -9.21
C CYS A 36 20.95 10.12 -7.75
N GLY A 37 20.74 11.26 -7.09
CA GLY A 37 21.15 11.43 -5.70
C GLY A 37 21.34 12.89 -5.29
N TRP A 38 20.22 13.54 -4.93
CA TRP A 38 20.09 15.00 -4.80
C TRP A 38 21.09 15.65 -3.83
N LEU A 39 21.46 14.99 -2.72
CA LEU A 39 22.37 15.57 -1.72
C LEU A 39 23.85 15.28 -1.98
N ILE A 40 24.18 14.07 -2.46
CA ILE A 40 25.58 13.63 -2.64
C ILE A 40 26.21 14.34 -3.85
N THR A 41 25.42 14.72 -4.84
CA THR A 41 25.92 15.31 -6.10
C THR A 41 25.82 16.83 -6.15
N ALA A 42 24.91 17.45 -5.37
CA ALA A 42 24.76 18.90 -5.32
C ALA A 42 25.99 19.62 -4.76
N ILE A 43 26.63 19.06 -3.72
CA ILE A 43 27.81 19.65 -3.09
C ILE A 43 29.00 19.68 -4.06
N PRO A 44 29.39 18.57 -4.74
CA PRO A 44 30.40 18.60 -5.79
C PRO A 44 30.08 19.55 -6.95
N ALA A 45 28.80 19.66 -7.36
CA ALA A 45 28.40 20.54 -8.45
C ALA A 45 28.62 22.03 -8.12
N VAL A 46 28.29 22.46 -6.90
CA VAL A 46 28.54 23.84 -6.43
C VAL A 46 30.04 24.13 -6.35
N ILE A 47 30.85 23.17 -5.89
CA ILE A 47 32.32 23.29 -5.82
C ILE A 47 32.90 23.43 -7.23
N CYS A 48 32.53 22.55 -8.16
CA CYS A 48 32.95 22.62 -9.56
C CYS A 48 32.54 23.94 -10.22
N GLY A 49 31.35 24.47 -9.92
CA GLY A 49 30.89 25.79 -10.38
C GLY A 49 31.79 26.93 -9.92
N HIS A 50 32.21 26.94 -8.65
CA HIS A 50 33.15 27.94 -8.12
C HIS A 50 34.54 27.83 -8.75
N ILE A 51 35.04 26.61 -8.98
CA ILE A 51 36.33 26.37 -9.63
C ILE A 51 36.30 26.85 -11.10
N ALA A 52 35.23 26.55 -11.83
CA ALA A 52 35.06 27.02 -13.21
C ALA A 52 35.04 28.54 -13.31
N ARG A 53 34.32 29.22 -12.40
CA ARG A 53 34.30 30.69 -12.32
C ARG A 53 35.68 31.28 -12.00
N SER A 54 36.44 30.64 -11.12
CA SER A 54 37.80 31.05 -10.77
C SER A 54 38.76 30.94 -11.96
N LYS A 55 38.68 29.83 -12.72
CA LYS A 55 39.48 29.62 -13.94
C LYS A 55 39.14 30.62 -15.06
N ILE A 56 37.86 30.90 -15.30
CA ILE A 56 37.40 31.89 -16.29
C ILE A 56 37.84 33.31 -15.91
N ARG A 57 37.84 33.66 -14.62
CA ARG A 57 38.31 34.97 -14.15
C ARG A 57 39.83 35.13 -14.28
N LYS A 58 40.59 34.06 -13.99
CA LYS A 58 42.07 34.08 -14.07
C LYS A 58 42.62 33.99 -15.50
N SER A 59 41.81 33.61 -16.49
CA SER A 59 42.27 33.43 -17.87
C SER A 59 42.40 34.72 -18.69
N GLY A 60 42.13 35.89 -18.11
CA GLY A 60 42.41 37.19 -18.75
C GLY A 60 41.74 37.44 -20.11
N GLY A 61 40.66 36.73 -20.43
CA GLY A 61 39.97 36.80 -21.73
C GLY A 61 40.11 35.56 -22.63
N ALA A 62 41.00 34.61 -22.32
CA ALA A 62 41.24 33.42 -23.14
C ALA A 62 40.12 32.34 -23.08
N LEU A 63 39.19 32.44 -22.12
CA LEU A 63 38.06 31.51 -21.94
C LEU A 63 36.76 32.30 -21.80
N GLY A 64 35.78 32.03 -22.66
CA GLY A 64 34.42 32.56 -22.57
C GLY A 64 33.51 31.72 -21.65
N GLY A 65 32.31 32.22 -21.34
CA GLY A 65 31.29 31.45 -20.60
C GLY A 65 30.98 31.93 -19.17
N LYS A 66 31.35 33.16 -18.81
CA LYS A 66 31.04 33.77 -17.49
C LYS A 66 29.54 33.77 -17.16
N GLY A 67 28.68 34.01 -18.16
CA GLY A 67 27.22 33.92 -18.02
C GLY A 67 26.75 32.50 -17.73
N ILE A 68 27.25 31.52 -18.48
CA ILE A 68 26.91 30.10 -18.32
C ILE A 68 27.33 29.58 -16.93
N ALA A 69 28.55 29.92 -16.48
CA ALA A 69 29.03 29.54 -15.15
C ALA A 69 28.21 30.17 -14.01
N THR A 70 27.68 31.39 -14.21
CA THR A 70 26.83 32.06 -13.21
C THR A 70 25.43 31.45 -13.20
N ALA A 71 24.86 31.15 -14.37
CA ALA A 71 23.58 30.46 -14.49
C ALA A 71 23.60 29.07 -13.82
N GLY A 72 24.67 28.29 -14.04
CA GLY A 72 24.85 26.98 -13.39
C GLY A 72 24.93 27.07 -11.85
N LEU A 73 25.60 28.10 -11.32
CA LEU A 73 25.64 28.34 -9.87
C LEU A 73 24.27 28.73 -9.30
N ILE A 74 23.55 29.64 -9.97
CA ILE A 74 22.20 30.06 -9.55
C ILE A 74 21.27 28.85 -9.53
N LEU A 75 21.26 28.06 -10.61
CA LEU A 75 20.43 26.86 -10.70
C LEU A 75 20.80 25.82 -9.64
N GLY A 76 22.10 25.65 -9.34
CA GLY A 76 22.59 24.80 -8.26
C GLY A 76 22.11 25.23 -6.87
N TYR A 77 22.14 26.53 -6.56
CA TYR A 77 21.60 27.04 -5.29
C TYR A 77 20.09 26.90 -5.20
N ILE A 78 19.35 27.15 -6.28
CA ILE A 78 17.89 26.94 -6.33
C ILE A 78 17.58 25.46 -6.05
N ALA A 79 18.25 24.53 -6.73
CA ALA A 79 18.06 23.10 -6.50
C ALA A 79 18.43 22.68 -5.07
N LEU A 80 19.48 23.27 -4.49
CA LEU A 80 19.88 23.01 -3.11
C LEU A 80 18.81 23.48 -2.12
N VAL A 81 18.30 24.71 -2.27
CA VAL A 81 17.24 25.26 -1.39
C VAL A 81 15.95 24.48 -1.53
N LEU A 82 15.52 24.18 -2.76
CA LEU A 82 14.35 23.35 -3.02
C LEU A 82 14.51 21.93 -2.45
N GLY A 83 15.71 21.35 -2.51
CA GLY A 83 16.01 20.07 -1.88
C GLY A 83 15.93 20.12 -0.36
N ILE A 84 16.56 21.13 0.26
CA ILE A 84 16.58 21.30 1.72
C ILE A 84 15.18 21.51 2.28
N MET A 85 14.30 22.23 1.57
CA MET A 85 12.91 22.44 1.99
C MET A 85 11.97 21.30 1.57
N GLY A 86 12.15 20.77 0.37
CA GLY A 86 11.26 19.78 -0.22
C GLY A 86 11.45 18.36 0.32
N ILE A 87 12.69 17.95 0.58
CA ILE A 87 12.98 16.57 1.06
C ILE A 87 12.36 16.33 2.44
N PRO A 88 12.51 17.20 3.47
CA PRO A 88 11.85 16.99 4.76
C PRO A 88 10.32 16.94 4.64
N LEU A 89 9.73 17.78 3.76
CA LEU A 89 8.29 17.78 3.51
C LEU A 89 7.83 16.45 2.89
N LEU A 90 8.54 15.95 1.87
CA LEU A 90 8.23 14.68 1.24
C LEU A 90 8.41 13.50 2.20
N VAL A 91 9.50 13.49 2.98
CA VAL A 91 9.73 12.47 4.00
C VAL A 91 8.63 12.51 5.07
N SER A 92 8.26 13.69 5.55
CA SER A 92 7.16 13.87 6.51
C SER A 92 5.83 13.39 5.95
N MET A 93 5.53 13.68 4.68
CA MET A 93 4.32 13.20 4.01
C MET A 93 4.29 11.66 3.91
N ILE A 94 5.39 11.05 3.46
CA ILE A 94 5.52 9.58 3.37
C ILE A 94 5.41 8.93 4.75
N GLN A 95 6.03 9.52 5.77
CA GLN A 95 5.95 9.03 7.15
C GLN A 95 4.52 9.14 7.67
N SER A 96 3.84 10.27 7.45
CA SER A 96 2.45 10.47 7.85
C SER A 96 1.52 9.44 7.20
N ASP A 97 1.66 9.19 5.91
CA ASP A 97 0.86 8.17 5.21
C ASP A 97 1.17 6.76 5.70
N ARG A 98 2.44 6.44 5.96
CA ARG A 98 2.84 5.15 6.53
C ARG A 98 2.27 4.96 7.94
N GLU A 99 2.30 5.99 8.78
CA GLU A 99 1.71 5.96 10.12
C GLU A 99 0.19 5.80 10.05
N ARG A 100 -0.48 6.51 9.15
CA ARG A 100 -1.93 6.37 8.91
C ARG A 100 -2.28 4.96 8.50
N LEU A 101 -1.56 4.39 7.53
CA LEU A 101 -1.79 3.02 7.09
C LEU A 101 -1.51 2.00 8.19
N HIS A 102 -0.45 2.18 8.97
CA HIS A 102 -0.19 1.32 10.12
C HIS A 102 -1.27 1.44 11.18
N ARG A 103 -1.74 2.65 11.51
CA ARG A 103 -2.85 2.86 12.44
C ARG A 103 -4.12 2.20 11.95
N LEU A 104 -4.51 2.43 10.69
CA LEU A 104 -5.68 1.78 10.10
C LEU A 104 -5.55 0.24 10.11
N ALA A 105 -4.34 -0.27 9.86
CA ALA A 105 -4.04 -1.70 9.89
C ALA A 105 -4.15 -2.34 11.28
N THR A 106 -3.86 -1.59 12.36
CA THR A 106 -3.78 -2.13 13.73
C THR A 106 -4.94 -1.71 14.63
N GLU A 107 -5.65 -0.64 14.29
CA GLU A 107 -6.79 -0.15 15.04
C GLU A 107 -7.90 -1.20 15.05
N ARG A 108 -8.34 -1.55 16.26
CA ARG A 108 -9.45 -2.47 16.48
C ARG A 108 -10.74 -1.68 16.45
N LYS A 109 -11.68 -2.13 15.64
CA LYS A 109 -13.01 -1.52 15.53
C LYS A 109 -14.07 -2.62 15.60
N ALA A 110 -15.11 -2.37 16.39
CA ALA A 110 -16.31 -3.19 16.38
C ALA A 110 -17.18 -2.82 15.16
N ILE A 111 -17.63 -3.83 14.41
CA ILE A 111 -18.66 -3.68 13.39
C ILE A 111 -19.85 -4.52 13.82
N ALA A 112 -20.96 -3.85 14.11
CA ALA A 112 -22.21 -4.47 14.56
C ALA A 112 -23.18 -4.75 13.40
N SER A 113 -24.11 -5.68 13.61
CA SER A 113 -25.30 -5.89 12.78
C SER A 113 -26.17 -4.63 12.74
N ASP A 114 -27.15 -4.61 11.84
CA ASP A 114 -28.02 -3.44 11.70
C ASP A 114 -28.97 -3.26 12.89
N ASP A 115 -29.32 -4.34 13.59
CA ASP A 115 -30.09 -4.32 14.83
C ASP A 115 -29.22 -4.12 16.08
N GLY A 116 -27.88 -4.07 15.94
CA GLY A 116 -26.94 -3.88 17.04
C GLY A 116 -26.72 -5.11 17.93
N LYS A 117 -27.43 -6.21 17.73
CA LYS A 117 -27.43 -7.37 18.63
C LYS A 117 -26.17 -8.23 18.54
N ILE A 118 -25.48 -8.21 17.40
CA ILE A 118 -24.25 -8.98 17.22
C ILE A 118 -23.15 -8.10 16.65
N TRP A 119 -21.90 -8.38 17.00
CA TRP A 119 -20.77 -7.66 16.43
C TRP A 119 -19.51 -8.52 16.37
N VAL A 120 -18.60 -8.13 15.50
CA VAL A 120 -17.23 -8.64 15.47
C VAL A 120 -16.25 -7.49 15.64
N THR A 121 -15.11 -7.75 16.27
CA THR A 121 -14.00 -6.82 16.34
C THR A 121 -12.98 -7.17 15.25
N VAL A 122 -12.77 -6.23 14.34
CA VAL A 122 -11.86 -6.38 13.20
C VAL A 122 -10.67 -5.41 13.34
N THR A 123 -9.57 -5.74 12.68
CA THR A 123 -8.40 -4.88 12.49
C THR A 123 -8.20 -4.59 11.01
N GLY A 124 -7.69 -3.42 10.65
CA GLY A 124 -7.45 -3.11 9.25
C GLY A 124 -8.67 -2.55 8.52
N MET A 125 -8.66 -2.72 7.19
CA MET A 125 -9.62 -2.09 6.29
C MET A 125 -10.90 -2.92 6.10
N TRP A 126 -11.35 -3.59 7.16
CA TRP A 126 -12.62 -4.31 7.12
C TRP A 126 -13.78 -3.32 7.14
N THR A 127 -14.79 -3.60 6.32
CA THR A 127 -15.95 -2.73 6.13
C THR A 127 -17.23 -3.57 6.00
N LYS A 128 -18.40 -2.97 6.27
CA LYS A 128 -19.69 -3.63 6.01
C LYS A 128 -19.85 -3.93 4.52
N MET A 129 -20.40 -5.09 4.20
CA MET A 129 -20.65 -5.55 2.83
C MET A 129 -22.06 -6.17 2.74
N PRO A 130 -23.12 -5.35 2.56
CA PRO A 130 -24.51 -5.81 2.69
C PRO A 130 -24.96 -6.82 1.61
N GLU A 131 -24.23 -6.90 0.49
CA GLU A 131 -24.60 -7.69 -0.69
C GLU A 131 -23.94 -9.08 -0.75
N LEU A 132 -23.31 -9.57 0.33
CA LEU A 132 -22.65 -10.89 0.30
C LEU A 132 -23.68 -12.03 0.38
N ASN A 133 -24.70 -11.90 1.23
CA ASN A 133 -25.71 -12.91 1.49
C ASN A 133 -27.01 -12.27 2.02
N LYS A 134 -28.15 -12.63 1.43
CA LYS A 134 -29.46 -12.07 1.80
C LYS A 134 -29.96 -12.47 3.19
N GLN A 135 -29.44 -13.54 3.76
CA GLN A 135 -29.87 -14.09 5.06
C GLN A 135 -28.95 -13.69 6.21
N ALA A 136 -27.84 -13.00 5.94
CA ALA A 136 -26.85 -12.70 6.94
C ALA A 136 -27.17 -11.42 7.72
N SER A 137 -27.26 -11.56 9.04
CA SER A 137 -27.50 -10.49 10.02
C SER A 137 -26.29 -9.53 10.15
N LEU A 138 -25.08 -10.04 9.91
CA LEU A 138 -23.84 -9.25 9.88
C LEU A 138 -22.95 -9.71 8.74
N GLN A 139 -22.43 -8.76 7.96
CA GLN A 139 -21.63 -9.04 6.78
C GLN A 139 -20.52 -8.02 6.64
N VAL A 140 -19.27 -8.48 6.67
CA VAL A 140 -18.08 -7.65 6.62
C VAL A 140 -17.03 -8.26 5.71
N GLY A 141 -16.16 -7.42 5.15
CA GLY A 141 -15.05 -7.92 4.34
C GLY A 141 -13.89 -6.95 4.21
N TYR A 142 -12.74 -7.52 3.90
CA TYR A 142 -11.51 -6.84 3.53
C TYR A 142 -11.26 -7.07 2.04
N LYS A 143 -11.85 -6.21 1.22
CA LYS A 143 -11.91 -6.36 -0.26
C LYS A 143 -10.55 -6.57 -0.93
N SER A 144 -9.52 -5.80 -0.58
CA SER A 144 -8.19 -5.94 -1.22
C SER A 144 -7.43 -7.19 -0.80
N LYS A 145 -7.82 -7.83 0.31
CA LYS A 145 -7.27 -9.11 0.78
C LYS A 145 -8.16 -10.30 0.45
N GLU A 146 -9.32 -10.07 -0.15
CA GLU A 146 -10.32 -11.09 -0.53
C GLU A 146 -10.75 -11.96 0.65
N MET A 147 -10.90 -11.33 1.82
CA MET A 147 -11.38 -11.96 3.04
C MET A 147 -12.77 -11.45 3.36
N TYR A 148 -13.65 -12.34 3.78
CA TYR A 148 -15.04 -12.03 4.07
C TYR A 148 -15.50 -12.78 5.30
N LEU A 149 -16.46 -12.23 6.02
CA LEU A 149 -17.12 -12.86 7.15
C LEU A 149 -18.59 -12.48 7.12
N ILE A 150 -19.45 -13.48 7.23
CA ILE A 150 -20.87 -13.29 7.48
C ILE A 150 -21.30 -14.04 8.73
N VAL A 151 -22.34 -13.54 9.38
CA VAL A 151 -23.05 -14.22 10.46
C VAL A 151 -24.50 -14.36 10.04
N ILE A 152 -24.99 -15.60 10.07
CA ILE A 152 -26.40 -15.95 9.87
C ILE A 152 -26.94 -16.39 11.23
N THR A 153 -28.09 -15.84 11.61
CA THR A 153 -28.71 -16.11 12.91
C THR A 153 -29.93 -17.00 12.70
N ASP A 154 -29.90 -18.21 13.25
CA ASP A 154 -31.03 -19.13 13.23
C ASP A 154 -31.66 -19.20 14.62
N ALA A 155 -32.96 -18.92 14.75
CA ALA A 155 -33.67 -19.09 16.01
C ALA A 155 -33.90 -20.58 16.30
N LYS A 156 -33.61 -21.05 17.51
CA LYS A 156 -33.83 -22.46 17.87
C LYS A 156 -35.29 -22.89 17.79
N ALA A 157 -36.22 -21.95 17.99
CA ALA A 157 -37.66 -22.19 17.85
C ALA A 157 -38.05 -22.65 16.43
N ASP A 158 -37.31 -22.22 15.40
CA ASP A 158 -37.55 -22.58 14.00
C ASP A 158 -36.88 -23.90 13.61
N VAL A 159 -36.15 -24.51 14.56
CA VAL A 159 -35.19 -25.59 14.34
C VAL A 159 -35.47 -26.71 15.36
N THR A 160 -36.58 -27.45 15.18
CA THR A 160 -37.00 -28.51 16.09
C THR A 160 -36.03 -29.70 16.15
N ASP A 161 -35.77 -30.22 17.35
CA ASP A 161 -34.99 -31.43 17.64
C ASP A 161 -33.54 -31.46 17.11
N LEU A 162 -32.86 -30.30 17.12
CA LEU A 162 -31.45 -30.20 16.76
C LEU A 162 -30.60 -29.79 17.97
N THR A 163 -29.70 -30.69 18.38
CA THR A 163 -28.55 -30.30 19.19
C THR A 163 -27.66 -29.38 18.36
N PHE A 164 -26.84 -28.56 19.01
CA PHE A 164 -25.98 -27.61 18.30
C PHE A 164 -24.96 -28.32 17.38
N GLU A 165 -24.52 -29.54 17.73
CA GLU A 165 -23.66 -30.37 16.88
C GLU A 165 -24.38 -30.83 15.61
N LYS A 166 -25.66 -31.21 15.73
CA LYS A 166 -26.46 -31.64 14.59
C LYS A 166 -26.81 -30.47 13.68
N HIS A 167 -27.03 -29.27 14.25
CA HIS A 167 -27.14 -28.04 13.47
C HIS A 167 -25.85 -27.78 12.70
N HIS A 168 -24.69 -27.80 13.37
CA HIS A 168 -23.38 -27.61 12.76
C HIS A 168 -23.12 -28.62 11.62
N GLN A 169 -23.47 -29.88 11.83
CA GLN A 169 -23.33 -30.91 10.79
C GLN A 169 -24.25 -30.64 9.60
N LEU A 170 -25.50 -30.23 9.84
CA LEU A 170 -26.47 -29.94 8.78
C LEU A 170 -26.03 -28.76 7.89
N THR A 171 -25.53 -27.68 8.50
CA THR A 171 -25.04 -26.51 7.74
C THR A 171 -23.78 -26.86 6.95
N ARG A 172 -22.85 -27.61 7.55
CA ARG A 172 -21.66 -28.16 6.90
C ARG A 172 -22.02 -29.02 5.68
N ASP A 173 -22.94 -29.97 5.84
CA ASP A 173 -23.36 -30.86 4.76
C ASP A 173 -24.03 -30.08 3.61
N ARG A 174 -24.87 -29.08 3.93
CA ARG A 174 -25.47 -28.18 2.94
C ARG A 174 -24.40 -27.41 2.16
N MET A 175 -23.31 -26.99 2.80
CA MET A 175 -22.21 -26.30 2.12
C MET A 175 -21.42 -27.26 1.21
N LEU A 176 -21.09 -28.45 1.72
CA LEU A 176 -20.39 -29.48 0.95
C LEU A 176 -21.16 -29.89 -0.31
N GLN A 177 -22.48 -30.01 -0.24
CA GLN A 177 -23.33 -30.35 -1.38
C GLN A 177 -23.39 -29.25 -2.46
N LYS A 178 -23.23 -27.98 -2.08
CA LYS A 178 -23.31 -26.84 -3.01
C LYS A 178 -22.01 -26.58 -3.77
N MET A 179 -20.87 -27.04 -3.24
CA MET A 179 -19.54 -26.79 -3.80
C MET A 179 -19.01 -27.99 -4.59
N LYS A 180 -18.19 -27.72 -5.61
CA LYS A 180 -17.46 -28.78 -6.34
C LYS A 180 -16.17 -29.12 -5.60
N ASN A 181 -15.73 -30.38 -5.67
CA ASN A 181 -14.50 -30.85 -5.02
C ASN A 181 -14.43 -30.47 -3.52
N ALA A 182 -15.59 -30.52 -2.85
CA ALA A 182 -15.71 -30.05 -1.50
C ALA A 182 -15.15 -31.08 -0.51
N SER A 183 -14.49 -30.60 0.53
CA SER A 183 -14.02 -31.40 1.65
C SER A 183 -14.06 -30.58 2.93
N ALA A 184 -14.14 -31.24 4.08
CA ALA A 184 -14.11 -30.57 5.36
C ALA A 184 -13.19 -31.30 6.34
N THR A 185 -12.60 -30.56 7.28
CA THR A 185 -11.87 -31.12 8.41
C THR A 185 -12.85 -31.65 9.46
N GLU A 186 -12.33 -32.37 10.45
CA GLU A 186 -13.11 -32.67 11.65
C GLU A 186 -13.41 -31.38 12.43
N PRO A 187 -14.63 -31.23 12.99
CA PRO A 187 -14.96 -30.11 13.86
C PRO A 187 -14.14 -30.11 15.15
N VAL A 188 -13.65 -28.94 15.52
CA VAL A 188 -12.91 -28.70 16.76
C VAL A 188 -13.80 -27.90 17.72
N PRO A 189 -14.01 -28.36 18.97
CA PRO A 189 -14.72 -27.59 19.97
C PRO A 189 -13.90 -26.40 20.46
N LEU A 190 -14.59 -25.29 20.70
CA LEU A 190 -14.02 -24.08 21.25
C LEU A 190 -15.08 -23.29 22.03
N THR A 191 -14.66 -22.19 22.65
CA THR A 191 -15.55 -21.26 23.34
C THR A 191 -15.42 -19.88 22.73
N ILE A 192 -16.54 -19.26 22.38
CA ILE A 192 -16.60 -17.89 21.87
C ILE A 192 -17.57 -17.12 22.77
N ASP A 193 -17.09 -16.05 23.39
CA ASP A 193 -17.87 -15.23 24.33
C ASP A 193 -18.52 -16.01 25.50
N GLY A 194 -17.86 -17.08 25.96
CA GLY A 194 -18.40 -17.95 27.01
C GLY A 194 -19.42 -18.98 26.51
N HIS A 195 -19.79 -18.93 25.23
CA HIS A 195 -20.71 -19.87 24.59
C HIS A 195 -19.96 -21.03 23.93
N ALA A 196 -20.59 -22.20 23.93
CA ALA A 196 -20.06 -23.38 23.24
C ALA A 196 -20.07 -23.16 21.73
N ALA A 197 -18.99 -23.55 21.07
CA ALA A 197 -18.88 -23.45 19.63
C ALA A 197 -18.17 -24.66 19.03
N LEU A 198 -18.46 -24.93 17.75
CA LEU A 198 -17.74 -25.87 16.90
C LEU A 198 -17.19 -25.14 15.70
N GLN A 199 -15.97 -25.47 15.29
CA GLN A 199 -15.32 -24.87 14.13
C GLN A 199 -14.65 -25.93 13.27
N ASP A 200 -14.89 -25.88 11.96
CA ASP A 200 -14.22 -26.68 10.95
C ASP A 200 -13.78 -25.83 9.74
N GLU A 201 -12.87 -26.39 8.95
CA GLU A 201 -12.49 -25.82 7.66
C GLU A 201 -13.21 -26.58 6.56
N ILE A 202 -13.88 -25.86 5.66
CA ILE A 202 -14.55 -26.41 4.49
C ILE A 202 -13.89 -25.83 3.25
N SER A 203 -13.25 -26.68 2.45
CA SER A 203 -12.65 -26.29 1.18
C SER A 203 -13.52 -26.72 0.01
N GLY A 204 -13.51 -25.96 -1.08
CA GLY A 204 -14.27 -26.31 -2.28
C GLY A 204 -14.09 -25.31 -3.41
N THR A 205 -14.77 -25.57 -4.52
CA THR A 205 -14.82 -24.68 -5.68
C THR A 205 -16.25 -24.17 -5.87
N GLU A 206 -16.40 -22.85 -5.86
CA GLU A 206 -17.66 -22.15 -6.15
C GLU A 206 -17.47 -21.26 -7.39
N LYS A 207 -18.30 -21.44 -8.42
CA LYS A 207 -18.24 -20.67 -9.69
C LYS A 207 -16.84 -20.61 -10.34
N GLY A 208 -16.02 -21.64 -10.14
CA GLY A 208 -14.65 -21.72 -10.67
C GLY A 208 -13.57 -21.13 -9.75
N THR A 209 -13.95 -20.60 -8.59
CA THR A 209 -13.05 -20.04 -7.59
C THR A 209 -12.83 -21.06 -6.46
N ASN A 210 -11.58 -21.37 -6.18
CA ASN A 210 -11.22 -22.24 -5.05
C ASN A 210 -11.20 -21.42 -3.76
N VAL A 211 -12.05 -21.79 -2.82
CA VAL A 211 -12.28 -21.08 -1.56
C VAL A 211 -12.09 -22.02 -0.38
N ILE A 212 -11.74 -21.45 0.76
CA ILE A 212 -11.77 -22.13 2.06
C ILE A 212 -12.61 -21.28 3.01
N PHE A 213 -13.63 -21.91 3.57
CA PHE A 213 -14.48 -21.38 4.63
C PHE A 213 -13.99 -21.91 5.97
N LEU A 214 -13.82 -21.01 6.93
CA LEU A 214 -13.86 -21.28 8.35
C LEU A 214 -15.33 -21.25 8.77
N HIS A 215 -15.92 -22.41 8.95
CA HIS A 215 -17.31 -22.55 9.36
C HIS A 215 -17.36 -22.72 10.88
N THR A 216 -18.17 -21.91 11.54
CA THR A 216 -18.27 -21.89 13.00
C THR A 216 -19.72 -21.75 13.41
N THR A 217 -20.18 -22.60 14.31
CA THR A 217 -21.50 -22.49 14.92
C THR A 217 -21.31 -22.17 16.40
N VAL A 218 -21.97 -21.12 16.88
CA VAL A 218 -22.00 -20.73 18.29
C VAL A 218 -23.41 -20.98 18.84
N ASP A 219 -23.51 -21.67 19.97
CA ASP A 219 -24.76 -21.84 20.72
C ASP A 219 -24.92 -20.71 21.74
N ASP A 220 -25.73 -19.72 21.37
CA ASP A 220 -25.93 -18.48 22.12
C ASP A 220 -27.24 -18.51 22.95
N GLY A 221 -27.61 -19.68 23.47
CA GLY A 221 -28.82 -19.84 24.27
C GLY A 221 -30.07 -20.07 23.40
N ASP A 222 -30.72 -19.01 22.94
CA ASP A 222 -31.97 -19.10 22.16
C ASP A 222 -31.74 -19.16 20.64
N GLN A 223 -30.52 -18.89 20.19
CA GLN A 223 -30.14 -18.80 18.79
C GLN A 223 -28.87 -19.61 18.50
N PHE A 224 -28.78 -20.09 17.26
CA PHE A 224 -27.52 -20.57 16.69
C PHE A 224 -26.94 -19.47 15.79
N GLN A 225 -25.73 -19.04 16.09
CA GLN A 225 -25.00 -18.08 15.27
C GLN A 225 -24.06 -18.85 14.35
N GLN A 226 -24.37 -18.89 13.06
CA GLN A 226 -23.51 -19.49 12.03
C GLN A 226 -22.58 -18.42 11.47
N ILE A 227 -21.32 -18.48 11.86
CA ILE A 227 -20.26 -17.60 11.37
C ILE A 227 -19.53 -18.30 10.24
N LEU A 228 -19.54 -17.68 9.06
CA LEU A 228 -18.80 -18.14 7.88
C LEU A 228 -17.75 -17.09 7.54
N ALA A 229 -16.48 -17.40 7.77
CA ALA A 229 -15.37 -16.54 7.40
C ALA A 229 -14.55 -17.22 6.29
N TRP A 230 -14.27 -16.55 5.17
CA TRP A 230 -13.63 -17.23 4.03
C TRP A 230 -12.66 -16.36 3.26
N THR A 231 -11.83 -17.04 2.47
CA THR A 231 -10.90 -16.47 1.51
C THR A 231 -10.61 -17.47 0.38
N LEU A 232 -9.79 -17.07 -0.58
CA LEU A 232 -9.26 -17.94 -1.62
C LEU A 232 -8.32 -19.00 -1.03
N LYS A 233 -8.39 -20.22 -1.57
CA LYS A 233 -7.50 -21.33 -1.19
C LYS A 233 -6.01 -20.97 -1.29
N SER A 234 -5.63 -20.17 -2.30
CA SER A 234 -4.25 -19.70 -2.49
C SER A 234 -3.76 -18.73 -1.41
N ARG A 235 -4.67 -18.09 -0.67
CA ARG A 235 -4.35 -17.11 0.38
C ARG A 235 -4.49 -17.67 1.79
N TRP A 236 -5.07 -18.86 1.93
CA TRP A 236 -5.39 -19.48 3.22
C TRP A 236 -4.21 -19.50 4.19
N GLN A 237 -3.04 -19.99 3.74
CA GLN A 237 -1.82 -20.09 4.56
C GLN A 237 -1.39 -18.77 5.20
N GLN A 238 -1.72 -17.63 4.57
CA GLN A 238 -1.34 -16.30 5.06
C GLN A 238 -2.44 -15.64 5.91
N GLN A 239 -3.68 -16.13 5.84
CA GLN A 239 -4.86 -15.43 6.32
C GLN A 239 -5.68 -16.21 7.36
N HIS A 240 -5.46 -17.52 7.49
CA HIS A 240 -6.25 -18.38 8.38
C HIS A 240 -6.23 -17.90 9.83
N GLU A 241 -5.08 -17.47 10.36
CA GLU A 241 -4.99 -16.97 11.74
C GLU A 241 -5.83 -15.71 11.96
N LEU A 242 -5.81 -14.78 11.00
CA LEU A 242 -6.59 -13.55 11.11
C LEU A 242 -8.10 -13.83 11.03
N LEU A 243 -8.52 -14.75 10.16
CA LEU A 243 -9.93 -15.17 10.10
C LEU A 243 -10.36 -15.83 11.41
N ARG A 244 -9.53 -16.70 12.00
CA ARG A 244 -9.79 -17.32 13.31
C ARG A 244 -9.83 -16.29 14.43
N GLU A 245 -8.91 -15.32 14.45
CA GLU A 245 -8.88 -14.23 15.42
C GLU A 245 -10.19 -13.43 15.36
N ILE A 246 -10.61 -12.99 14.18
CA ILE A 246 -11.83 -12.20 13.99
C ILE A 246 -13.07 -13.03 14.36
N THR A 247 -13.16 -14.29 13.96
CA THR A 247 -14.28 -15.15 14.38
C THR A 247 -14.37 -15.27 15.90
N ARG A 248 -13.24 -15.35 16.62
CA ARG A 248 -13.22 -15.39 18.11
C ARG A 248 -13.62 -14.07 18.77
N THR A 249 -13.57 -12.95 18.05
CA THR A 249 -14.06 -11.66 18.58
C THR A 249 -15.56 -11.47 18.40
N PHE A 250 -16.26 -12.44 17.83
CA PHE A 250 -17.72 -12.44 17.77
C PHE A 250 -18.32 -12.32 19.17
N ARG A 251 -19.36 -11.50 19.27
CA ARG A 251 -20.12 -11.22 20.47
C ARG A 251 -21.59 -11.05 20.11
N SER A 252 -22.45 -11.40 21.05
CA SER A 252 -23.89 -11.25 20.99
C SER A 252 -24.40 -10.56 22.24
N GLU A 253 -25.42 -9.72 22.07
CA GLU A 253 -26.19 -9.15 23.17
C GLU A 253 -27.15 -10.21 23.72
N LYS A 254 -27.21 -10.32 25.05
CA LYS A 254 -28.10 -11.25 25.76
C LYS A 254 -29.53 -10.74 25.84
#